data_AF-A0A838J7D4-F1
#
_entry.id   AF-A0A838J7D4-F1
#
_cell.length_a   1.000
_cell.length_b   1.000
_cell.length_c   1.000
_cell.angle_alpha   90.00
_cell.angle_beta   90.00
_cell.angle_gamma   90.00
#
_symmetry.space_group_name_H-M   'P 1'
#
loop_
_entity.id
_entity.type
_entity.pdbx_description
1 polymer ?
#
loop_
_entity_poly.entity_id
_entity_poly.type
_entity_poly.pdbx_seq_one_letter_code
_entity_poly.pdbx_strand_id
1 'polypeptide(L)'
;MTELGYKTKDGDAAFLDAGTKIYTVKGYQPWFRLAAHSRGMIVLYEVTQNPQAKRGAQLLDIDGKVRFISMNSEQDGVTELAKIKNPQLVARLVTLIDNAPIRTQGSNHEAAYFLALHFIDGTTFTRQYWSAPDDLFGDLLMPKEFQQALEHALHPK
;
A
#
# COMPACT_ATOMS: atom_id res chain seq x y z
N MET A 1 33.38 -1.82 -15.61
CA MET A 1 32.26 -1.89 -14.66
C MET A 1 31.03 -2.27 -15.45
N THR A 2 30.51 -3.47 -15.21
CA THR A 2 29.46 -4.11 -16.02
C THR A 2 28.10 -3.54 -15.61
N GLU A 3 27.46 -2.77 -16.48
CA GLU A 3 26.02 -2.51 -16.41
C GLU A 3 25.29 -3.84 -16.65
N LEU A 4 24.73 -4.41 -15.59
CA LEU A 4 23.79 -5.52 -15.68
C LEU A 4 22.50 -4.97 -16.31
N GLY A 5 22.32 -5.21 -17.61
CA GLY A 5 21.12 -4.89 -18.38
C GLY A 5 19.90 -5.70 -17.95
N TYR A 6 19.49 -5.55 -16.69
CA TYR A 6 18.24 -6.10 -16.18
C TYR A 6 17.08 -5.36 -16.86
N LYS A 7 16.39 -6.03 -17.77
CA LYS A 7 15.09 -5.59 -18.28
C LYS A 7 14.03 -6.16 -17.36
N THR A 8 13.35 -5.28 -16.64
CA THR A 8 12.13 -5.59 -15.90
C THR A 8 11.16 -6.31 -16.83
N LYS A 9 10.80 -7.56 -16.50
CA LYS A 9 9.64 -8.24 -17.05
C LYS A 9 8.50 -8.05 -16.05
N ASP A 10 7.39 -7.49 -16.51
CA ASP A 10 6.16 -7.35 -15.73
C ASP A 10 6.34 -6.66 -14.36
N GLY A 11 7.26 -5.70 -14.27
CA GLY A 11 7.45 -4.89 -13.05
C GLY A 11 7.88 -5.66 -11.80
N ASP A 12 8.58 -6.79 -11.95
CA ASP A 12 8.92 -7.75 -10.87
C ASP A 12 7.71 -8.52 -10.31
N ALA A 13 6.63 -8.66 -11.08
CA ALA A 13 5.54 -9.56 -10.72
C ALA A 13 6.05 -11.01 -10.55
N ALA A 14 5.81 -11.59 -9.36
CA ALA A 14 6.21 -12.96 -9.05
C ALA A 14 5.49 -13.94 -9.99
N PHE A 15 6.24 -14.56 -10.91
CA PHE A 15 5.72 -15.55 -11.84
C PHE A 15 5.25 -16.80 -11.08
N LEU A 16 3.96 -17.11 -11.17
CA LEU A 16 3.40 -18.38 -10.70
C LEU A 16 3.43 -19.38 -11.84
N ASP A 17 3.78 -20.63 -11.53
CA ASP A 17 3.72 -21.70 -12.50
C ASP A 17 2.27 -21.94 -12.95
N ALA A 18 2.07 -22.25 -14.22
CA ALA A 18 0.76 -22.59 -14.75
C ALA A 18 0.11 -23.73 -13.94
N GLY A 19 -1.15 -23.56 -13.56
CA GLY A 19 -1.87 -24.50 -12.70
C GLY A 19 -1.70 -24.27 -11.19
N THR A 20 -0.95 -23.24 -10.77
CA THR A 20 -0.89 -22.83 -9.36
C THR A 20 -2.30 -22.47 -8.86
N LYS A 21 -2.69 -23.05 -7.72
CA LYS A 21 -3.96 -22.75 -7.06
C LYS A 21 -3.91 -21.37 -6.42
N ILE A 22 -4.96 -20.58 -6.64
CA ILE A 22 -5.17 -19.27 -6.03
C ILE A 22 -6.25 -19.40 -4.95
N TYR A 23 -6.03 -18.75 -3.82
CA TYR A 23 -6.90 -18.80 -2.66
C TYR A 23 -7.36 -17.40 -2.27
N THR A 24 -8.59 -17.32 -1.77
CA THR A 24 -9.06 -16.13 -1.07
C THR A 24 -8.42 -16.06 0.32
N VAL A 25 -8.15 -14.85 0.81
CA VAL A 25 -7.66 -14.65 2.17
C VAL A 25 -8.86 -14.43 3.08
N LYS A 26 -9.01 -15.25 4.11
CA LYS A 26 -10.13 -15.13 5.06
C LYS A 26 -10.14 -13.74 5.70
N GLY A 27 -11.31 -13.09 5.67
CA GLY A 27 -11.48 -11.73 6.21
C GLY A 27 -11.16 -10.61 5.23
N TYR A 28 -10.77 -10.94 3.98
CA TYR A 28 -10.56 -9.97 2.92
C TYR A 28 -11.38 -10.26 1.68
N GLN A 29 -11.73 -9.20 0.97
CA GLN A 29 -12.37 -9.29 -0.33
C GLN A 29 -11.36 -9.77 -1.40
N PRO A 30 -11.75 -10.70 -2.31
CA PRO A 30 -10.84 -11.27 -3.29
C PRO A 30 -10.26 -10.27 -4.30
N TRP A 31 -10.93 -9.13 -4.52
CA TRP A 31 -10.41 -8.08 -5.40
C TRP A 31 -9.27 -7.28 -4.77
N PHE A 32 -9.19 -7.25 -3.44
CA PHE A 32 -8.13 -6.56 -2.73
C PHE A 32 -6.92 -7.47 -2.53
N ARG A 33 -7.15 -8.72 -2.07
CA ARG A 33 -6.07 -9.62 -1.68
C ARG A 33 -6.38 -11.09 -1.95
N LEU A 34 -5.42 -11.76 -2.57
CA LEU A 34 -5.37 -13.19 -2.85
C LEU A 34 -4.10 -13.80 -2.28
N ALA A 35 -4.06 -15.13 -2.20
CA ALA A 35 -2.88 -15.88 -1.80
C ALA A 35 -2.58 -17.01 -2.77
N ALA A 36 -1.30 -17.34 -2.93
CA ALA A 36 -0.86 -18.56 -3.61
C ALA A 36 0.26 -19.22 -2.80
N HIS A 37 0.34 -20.54 -2.91
CA HIS A 37 1.52 -21.27 -2.45
C HIS A 37 2.56 -21.27 -3.57
N SER A 38 3.74 -20.73 -3.29
CA SER A 38 4.87 -20.73 -4.23
C SER A 38 6.17 -20.98 -3.47
N ARG A 39 7.00 -21.91 -3.96
CA ARG A 39 8.31 -22.25 -3.38
C ARG A 39 8.29 -22.50 -1.87
N GLY A 40 7.24 -23.17 -1.37
CA GLY A 40 7.08 -23.50 0.05
C GLY A 40 6.61 -22.34 0.93
N MET A 41 6.31 -21.18 0.36
CA MET A 41 5.82 -19.99 1.07
C MET A 41 4.40 -19.63 0.61
N ILE A 42 3.66 -18.96 1.49
CA ILE A 42 2.43 -18.26 1.11
C ILE A 42 2.84 -16.87 0.63
N VAL A 43 2.50 -16.55 -0.60
CA VAL A 43 2.70 -15.23 -1.20
C VAL A 43 1.35 -14.54 -1.30
N LEU A 44 1.28 -13.31 -0.80
CA LEU A 44 0.10 -12.46 -0.94
C LEU A 44 0.18 -11.67 -2.24
N TYR A 45 -0.92 -11.67 -2.97
CA TYR A 45 -1.10 -10.85 -4.17
C TYR A 45 -2.15 -9.80 -3.84
N GLU A 46 -1.80 -8.55 -4.06
CA GLU A 46 -2.61 -7.42 -3.64
C GLU A 46 -2.91 -6.54 -4.83
N VAL A 47 -4.07 -5.89 -4.81
CA VAL A 47 -4.50 -5.03 -5.90
C VAL A 47 -3.48 -3.92 -6.17
N THR A 48 -3.26 -3.66 -7.45
CA THR A 48 -2.54 -2.47 -7.90
C THR A 48 -3.50 -1.45 -8.50
N GLN A 49 -4.49 -1.91 -9.27
CA GLN A 49 -5.48 -1.06 -9.93
C GLN A 49 -6.82 -1.79 -10.04
N ASN A 50 -7.91 -1.02 -10.01
CA ASN A 50 -9.24 -1.49 -10.36
C ASN A 50 -9.93 -0.44 -11.25
N PRO A 51 -10.09 -0.67 -12.56
CA PRO A 51 -10.67 0.31 -13.49
C PRO A 51 -12.10 0.76 -13.15
N GLN A 52 -12.81 0.00 -12.31
CA GLN A 52 -14.17 0.32 -11.88
C GLN A 52 -14.21 1.06 -10.54
N ALA A 53 -13.09 1.09 -9.80
CA ALA A 53 -13.00 1.78 -8.52
C ALA A 53 -12.93 3.29 -8.74
N LYS A 54 -13.73 4.02 -7.98
CA LYS A 54 -13.78 5.50 -7.98
C LYS A 54 -13.22 6.09 -6.70
N ARG A 55 -13.08 5.27 -5.65
CA ARG A 55 -12.56 5.66 -4.34
C ARG A 55 -11.80 4.52 -3.67
N GLY A 56 -10.97 4.84 -2.69
CA GLY A 56 -10.14 3.88 -1.96
C GLY A 56 -10.89 2.65 -1.47
N ALA A 57 -12.08 2.77 -0.87
CA ALA A 57 -12.85 1.62 -0.37
C ALA A 57 -13.30 0.60 -1.44
N GLN A 58 -13.26 0.98 -2.73
CA GLN A 58 -13.58 0.10 -3.86
C GLN A 58 -12.34 -0.58 -4.45
N LEU A 59 -11.16 -0.14 -4.01
CA LEU A 59 -9.87 -0.70 -4.35
C LEU A 59 -9.34 -1.53 -3.16
N LEU A 60 -9.36 -0.93 -1.98
CA LEU A 60 -8.77 -1.40 -0.75
C LEU A 60 -9.85 -1.90 0.21
N ASP A 61 -9.64 -3.06 0.81
CA ASP A 61 -10.53 -3.64 1.83
C ASP A 61 -9.89 -3.51 3.21
N ILE A 62 -9.66 -2.26 3.67
CA ILE A 62 -8.83 -1.97 4.85
C ILE A 62 -9.62 -1.48 6.08
N ASP A 63 -10.88 -1.08 5.92
CA ASP A 63 -11.74 -0.62 7.03
C ASP A 63 -11.79 -1.64 8.17
N GLY A 64 -11.57 -1.17 9.39
CA GLY A 64 -11.54 -1.98 10.61
C GLY A 64 -10.41 -3.01 10.70
N LYS A 65 -9.49 -3.09 9.72
CA LYS A 65 -8.45 -4.14 9.66
C LYS A 65 -7.05 -3.63 10.00
N VAL A 66 -6.83 -2.31 10.03
CA VAL A 66 -5.53 -1.69 10.31
C VAL A 66 -5.29 -1.55 11.81
N ARG A 67 -4.16 -2.08 12.28
CA ARG A 67 -3.70 -2.00 13.68
C ARG A 67 -2.85 -0.76 13.95
N PHE A 68 -1.92 -0.44 13.06
CA PHE A 68 -1.12 0.78 13.08
C PHE A 68 -0.55 1.07 11.69
N ILE A 69 -0.04 2.28 11.51
CA ILE A 69 0.55 2.74 10.25
C ILE A 69 2.02 3.09 10.51
N SER A 70 2.91 2.63 9.65
CA SER A 70 4.33 3.02 9.65
C SER A 70 4.68 3.75 8.38
N MET A 71 5.65 4.65 8.48
CA MET A 71 6.28 5.33 7.33
C MET A 71 7.71 4.85 7.27
N ASN A 72 8.08 4.24 6.15
CA ASN A 72 9.39 3.66 5.93
C ASN A 72 10.17 4.48 4.90
N SER A 73 11.49 4.45 5.01
CA SER A 73 12.43 5.15 4.13
C SER A 73 12.18 4.83 2.66
N GLU A 74 12.24 5.86 1.81
CA GLU A 74 12.24 5.67 0.35
C GLU A 74 13.43 4.83 -0.12
N GLN A 75 14.56 4.89 0.59
CA GLN A 75 15.82 4.24 0.19
C GLN A 75 15.73 2.72 0.14
N ASP A 76 14.95 2.11 1.03
CA ASP A 76 14.86 0.65 1.17
C ASP A 76 13.44 0.11 1.35
N GLY A 77 12.44 0.98 1.56
CA GLY A 77 11.04 0.60 1.82
C GLY A 77 10.79 -0.12 3.14
N VAL A 78 11.81 -0.31 3.99
CA VAL A 78 11.77 -1.17 5.18
C VAL A 78 12.18 -0.43 6.46
N THR A 79 13.14 0.48 6.39
CA THR A 79 13.59 1.23 7.57
C THR A 79 12.49 2.16 8.07
N GLU A 80 11.89 1.86 9.23
CA GLU A 80 10.81 2.64 9.83
C GLU A 80 11.32 4.01 10.33
N LEU A 81 10.77 5.08 9.77
CA LEU A 81 11.07 6.47 10.15
C LEU A 81 10.14 6.98 11.24
N ALA A 82 8.86 6.59 11.19
CA ALA A 82 7.91 6.87 12.25
C ALA A 82 6.69 5.94 12.19
N LYS A 83 5.91 5.93 13.28
CA LYS A 83 4.79 5.02 13.48
C LYS A 83 3.62 5.72 14.19
N ILE A 84 2.42 5.51 13.67
CA ILE A 84 1.15 6.02 14.21
C ILE A 84 0.39 4.86 14.87
N LYS A 85 0.36 4.84 16.21
CA LYS A 85 -0.30 3.78 17.02
C LYS A 85 -1.61 4.20 17.68
N ASN A 86 -1.94 5.49 17.70
CA ASN A 86 -3.17 5.96 18.33
C ASN A 86 -4.38 5.41 17.52
N PRO A 87 -5.26 4.59 18.12
CA PRO A 87 -6.29 3.88 17.37
C PRO A 87 -7.34 4.81 16.76
N GLN A 88 -7.65 5.94 17.41
CA GLN A 88 -8.58 6.93 16.86
C GLN A 88 -7.99 7.61 15.62
N LEU A 89 -6.69 7.96 15.67
CA LEU A 89 -5.99 8.53 14.53
C LEU A 89 -5.85 7.52 13.39
N VAL A 90 -5.50 6.26 13.68
CA VAL A 90 -5.44 5.19 12.68
C VAL A 90 -6.79 5.03 11.97
N ALA A 91 -7.89 4.92 12.72
CA ALA A 91 -9.23 4.80 12.14
C ALA A 91 -9.61 6.01 11.27
N ARG A 92 -9.25 7.22 11.70
CA ARG A 92 -9.46 8.45 10.93
C ARG A 92 -8.66 8.42 9.62
N LEU A 93 -7.38 8.06 9.65
CA LEU A 93 -6.55 7.99 8.45
C LEU A 93 -7.03 6.92 7.47
N VAL A 94 -7.48 5.76 7.97
CA VAL A 94 -8.12 4.72 7.14
C VAL A 94 -9.39 5.25 6.49
N THR A 95 -10.22 6.00 7.23
CA THR A 95 -11.42 6.63 6.68
C THR A 95 -11.08 7.63 5.56
N LEU A 96 -9.98 8.38 5.70
CA LEU A 96 -9.53 9.28 4.63
C LEU A 96 -9.09 8.49 3.39
N ILE A 97 -8.36 7.38 3.56
CA ILE A 97 -7.94 6.50 2.45
C ILE A 97 -9.17 5.92 1.75
N ASP A 98 -10.13 5.39 2.49
CA ASP A 98 -11.34 4.76 1.94
C ASP A 98 -12.21 5.75 1.13
N ASN A 99 -12.18 7.03 1.50
CA ASN A 99 -12.92 8.09 0.80
C ASN A 99 -12.10 8.83 -0.26
N ALA A 100 -10.78 8.60 -0.34
CA ALA A 100 -9.91 9.24 -1.32
C ALA A 100 -10.37 8.88 -2.74
N PRO A 101 -10.57 9.87 -3.63
CA PRO A 101 -10.95 9.61 -5.01
C PRO A 101 -9.77 9.01 -5.78
N ILE A 102 -10.08 8.11 -6.73
CA ILE A 102 -9.11 7.48 -7.62
C ILE A 102 -8.96 8.29 -8.90
N ARG A 103 -7.72 8.59 -9.30
CA ARG A 103 -7.35 9.25 -10.55
C ARG A 103 -6.90 8.23 -11.60
N THR A 104 -7.18 8.49 -12.88
CA THR A 104 -6.82 7.62 -14.01
C THR A 104 -5.36 7.69 -14.47
N GLN A 105 -4.56 8.64 -13.96
CA GLN A 105 -3.13 8.78 -14.31
C GLN A 105 -2.24 8.98 -13.08
N GLY A 106 -1.19 8.16 -13.02
CA GLY A 106 -0.10 8.19 -12.05
C GLY A 106 0.51 9.56 -11.81
N SER A 107 0.93 9.81 -10.57
CA SER A 107 2.03 10.74 -10.29
C SER A 107 3.35 10.17 -10.86
N ASN A 108 4.12 10.98 -11.61
CA ASN A 108 5.50 10.65 -12.02
C ASN A 108 6.55 11.31 -11.10
N HIS A 109 6.17 11.69 -9.88
CA HIS A 109 7.08 12.35 -8.94
C HIS A 109 7.92 11.33 -8.16
N GLU A 110 9.00 11.77 -7.51
CA GLU A 110 9.76 10.92 -6.59
C GLU A 110 8.92 10.64 -5.33
N ALA A 111 8.94 9.39 -4.86
CA ALA A 111 8.17 8.99 -3.69
C ALA A 111 8.76 9.65 -2.45
N ALA A 112 7.93 10.18 -1.56
CA ALA A 112 8.46 10.74 -0.32
C ALA A 112 8.91 9.60 0.62
N TYR A 113 8.05 8.59 0.80
CA TYR A 113 8.24 7.46 1.72
C TYR A 113 7.38 6.26 1.28
N PHE A 114 7.57 5.10 1.93
CA PHE A 114 6.63 3.99 1.86
C PHE A 114 5.69 4.00 3.06
N LEU A 115 4.38 3.97 2.82
CA LEU A 115 3.36 3.81 3.85
C LEU A 115 3.05 2.31 4.03
N ALA A 116 3.26 1.80 5.24
CA ALA A 116 2.96 0.43 5.61
C ALA A 116 1.74 0.37 6.54
N LEU A 117 0.65 -0.23 6.06
CA LEU A 117 -0.53 -0.54 6.86
C LEU A 117 -0.32 -1.92 7.49
N HIS A 118 -0.14 -1.96 8.81
CA HIS A 118 0.01 -3.21 9.54
C HIS A 118 -1.36 -3.68 10.01
N PHE A 119 -1.80 -4.83 9.54
CA PHE A 119 -3.13 -5.34 9.82
C PHE A 119 -3.19 -6.15 11.12
N ILE A 120 -4.40 -6.33 11.64
CA ILE A 120 -4.67 -7.07 12.89
C ILE A 120 -4.26 -8.55 12.77
N ASP A 121 -4.31 -9.11 11.57
CA ASP A 121 -3.93 -10.50 11.27
C ASP A 121 -2.40 -10.73 11.20
N GLY A 122 -1.60 -9.67 11.39
CA GLY A 122 -0.14 -9.70 11.35
C GLY A 122 0.46 -9.48 9.97
N THR A 123 -0.35 -9.43 8.90
CA THR A 123 0.12 -9.10 7.56
C THR A 123 0.36 -7.58 7.43
N THR A 124 1.12 -7.19 6.41
CA THR A 124 1.41 -5.78 6.12
C THR A 124 1.14 -5.49 4.65
N PHE A 125 0.54 -4.33 4.39
CA PHE A 125 0.29 -3.80 3.08
C PHE A 125 1.12 -2.52 2.90
N THR A 126 2.11 -2.55 2.03
CA THR A 126 3.06 -1.43 1.87
C THR A 126 2.97 -0.82 0.49
N ARG A 127 2.92 0.51 0.42
CA ARG A 127 2.81 1.26 -0.83
C ARG A 127 3.56 2.58 -0.78
N GLN A 128 4.00 3.02 -1.95
CA GLN A 128 4.63 4.32 -2.10
C GLN A 128 3.61 5.44 -1.83
N TYR A 129 4.09 6.49 -1.18
CA TYR A 129 3.38 7.72 -0.94
C TYR A 129 4.20 8.90 -1.49
N TRP A 130 3.53 9.75 -2.26
CA TRP A 130 4.11 10.95 -2.86
C TRP A 130 3.58 12.19 -2.13
N SER A 131 4.48 13.09 -1.74
CA SER A 131 4.12 14.34 -1.05
C SER A 131 3.64 15.45 -2.01
N ALA A 132 3.75 15.25 -3.33
CA ALA A 132 3.25 16.18 -4.33
C ALA A 132 3.12 15.49 -5.71
N PRO A 133 1.91 15.44 -6.30
CA PRO A 133 0.62 15.67 -5.66
C PRO A 133 0.42 14.63 -4.54
N ASP A 134 -0.26 15.00 -3.45
CA ASP A 134 -0.55 14.14 -2.29
C ASP A 134 -1.28 12.86 -2.73
N ASP A 135 -0.50 11.83 -3.00
CA ASP A 135 -0.95 10.66 -3.73
C ASP A 135 -0.44 9.41 -3.01
N LEU A 136 -1.38 8.59 -2.56
CA LEU A 136 -1.08 7.24 -2.10
C LEU A 136 -1.27 6.32 -3.30
N PHE A 137 -0.34 5.40 -3.54
CA PHE A 137 -0.41 4.45 -4.67
C PHE A 137 -0.25 5.02 -6.09
N GLY A 138 -0.14 6.34 -6.27
CA GLY A 138 -0.08 6.96 -7.59
C GLY A 138 -1.47 7.19 -8.18
N ASP A 139 -2.54 6.81 -7.50
CA ASP A 139 -3.91 7.03 -7.94
C ASP A 139 -4.88 7.51 -6.85
N LEU A 140 -4.57 7.42 -5.55
CA LEU A 140 -5.44 7.90 -4.46
C LEU A 140 -5.08 9.32 -4.04
N LEU A 141 -5.95 10.28 -4.37
CA LEU A 141 -5.75 11.67 -4.00
C LEU A 141 -6.06 11.88 -2.51
N MET A 142 -5.01 12.03 -1.72
CA MET A 142 -5.13 12.18 -0.28
C MET A 142 -5.43 13.64 0.08
N PRO A 143 -6.35 13.90 1.03
CA PRO A 143 -6.60 15.25 1.51
C PRO A 143 -5.42 15.75 2.34
N LYS A 144 -5.20 17.08 2.38
CA LYS A 144 -4.14 17.72 3.18
C LYS A 144 -4.07 17.29 4.64
N GLU A 145 -5.23 16.99 5.24
CA GLU A 145 -5.31 16.47 6.60
C GLU A 145 -4.52 15.18 6.80
N PHE A 146 -4.51 14.30 5.79
CA PHE A 146 -3.75 13.06 5.80
C PHE A 146 -2.25 13.36 5.83
N GLN A 147 -1.78 14.22 4.92
CA GLN A 147 -0.39 14.67 4.85
C GLN A 147 0.07 15.28 6.18
N GLN A 148 -0.71 16.18 6.75
CA GLN A 148 -0.39 16.83 8.03
C GLN A 148 -0.22 15.84 9.19
N ALA A 149 -1.02 14.78 9.22
CA ALA A 149 -0.90 13.74 10.22
C ALA A 149 0.39 12.93 10.06
N LEU A 150 0.82 12.65 8.82
CA LEU A 150 2.08 11.97 8.53
C LEU A 150 3.28 12.86 8.89
N GLU A 151 3.27 14.12 8.49
CA GLU A 151 4.33 15.09 8.80
C GLU A 151 4.50 15.28 10.31
N HIS A 152 3.40 15.36 11.05
CA HIS A 152 3.44 15.45 12.51
C HIS A 152 4.06 14.20 13.15
N ALA A 153 3.83 13.01 12.58
CA ALA A 153 4.42 11.78 13.07
C ALA A 153 5.93 11.66 12.75
N LEU A 154 6.39 12.21 11.62
CA LEU A 154 7.81 12.27 11.23
C LEU A 154 8.59 13.29 12.07
N HIS A 155 7.96 14.38 12.48
CA HIS A 155 8.58 15.47 13.22
C HIS A 155 7.78 15.81 14.48
N PRO A 156 7.78 14.92 15.49
CA PRO A 156 7.13 15.20 16.77
C PRO A 156 7.81 16.40 17.44
N LYS A 157 7.00 17.37 17.89
CA LYS A 157 7.47 18.50 18.69
C LYS A 157 7.77 18.08 20.13
#